data_AF-A0A7S4NYP3-F1
#
_entry.id   AF-A0A7S4NYP3-F1
#
_cell.length_a   1.000
_cell.length_b   1.000
_cell.length_c   1.000
_cell.angle_alpha   90.00
_cell.angle_beta   90.00
_cell.angle_gamma   90.00
#
_symmetry.space_group_name_H-M   'P 1'
#
loop_
_entity.id
_entity.type
_entity.pdbx_description
1 polymer ?
#
loop_
_entity_poly.entity_id
_entity_poly.type
_entity_poly.pdbx_seq_one_letter_code
_entity_poly.pdbx_strand_id
1 'polypeptide(L)'
;MHRINAGSGTLVSGVGIAFLQDVQGERQTYVHRIYKGGSAEQDGKVQVGDVLEKVEHLPVHGKPLSEIKHIMLGEVGTYVNLLFRRTNPDGSIVQYDVSLMRGQTESFLLKEKQRLQSLLDSDRKQMQHAEIEIEALRGALYRADMHKNQDFDEKQHLTMAIKEKSLKIEELQALIISIQQEIDNMSKDLVDSSDIKEEMQNLTKMLADAESHIIAAKESLEKDQLLTQELQDKWKNEKLARTNCETRIAKLQMEFPAREEQERSYRMHQEQLKAKLEQSRSKAMEEMNDALRRKEEELRKLREAEKAEAESEEQFAQVSANNQEIQGRVRETEKSLRAAENARLDAVNRNEVLMAELSRIRNQLQMREQVINDLQAKIEEDFDKWQISLTSAKHGRKQDEMSFLDAERGLNEEIRKVQQNRADLEDS
;
A
#
# COMPACT_ATOMS: atom_id res chain seq x y z
N MET A 1 -27.71 -75.15 -59.84
CA MET A 1 -28.79 -74.42 -60.51
C MET A 1 -30.13 -74.83 -59.92
N HIS A 2 -30.66 -74.04 -59.00
CA HIS A 2 -32.04 -74.14 -58.51
C HIS A 2 -32.62 -72.73 -58.64
N ARG A 3 -33.39 -72.50 -59.71
CA ARG A 3 -34.22 -71.30 -59.82
C ARG A 3 -35.43 -71.51 -58.92
N ILE A 4 -35.48 -70.73 -57.85
CA ILE A 4 -36.67 -70.57 -57.02
C ILE A 4 -37.73 -69.93 -57.92
N ASN A 5 -38.79 -70.67 -58.21
CA ASN A 5 -40.02 -70.14 -58.81
C ASN A 5 -40.60 -69.11 -57.83
N ALA A 6 -40.37 -67.83 -58.11
CA ALA A 6 -41.19 -66.76 -57.55
C ALA A 6 -42.63 -67.00 -57.99
N GLY A 7 -43.53 -67.14 -57.03
CA GLY A 7 -44.95 -67.40 -57.29
C GLY A 7 -45.51 -66.33 -58.23
N SER A 8 -46.01 -66.76 -59.39
CA SER A 8 -46.89 -65.93 -60.21
C SER A 8 -48.20 -65.75 -59.44
N GLY A 9 -48.23 -64.79 -58.53
CA GLY A 9 -49.47 -64.26 -58.01
C GLY A 9 -50.16 -63.53 -59.14
N THR A 10 -50.94 -64.24 -59.95
CA THR A 10 -51.80 -63.62 -60.96
C THR A 10 -52.74 -62.69 -60.21
N LEU A 11 -52.54 -61.39 -60.41
CA LEU A 11 -53.37 -60.36 -59.80
C LEU A 11 -54.77 -60.51 -60.39
N VAL A 12 -55.72 -61.00 -59.59
CA VAL A 12 -57.12 -61.10 -59.98
C VAL A 12 -57.79 -59.77 -59.65
N SER A 13 -58.47 -59.18 -60.63
CA SER A 13 -59.25 -57.96 -60.43
C SER A 13 -60.59 -58.02 -61.15
N GLY A 14 -61.50 -57.14 -60.73
CA GLY A 14 -62.81 -56.94 -61.35
C GLY A 14 -62.82 -55.71 -62.24
N VAL A 15 -64.02 -55.35 -62.70
CA VAL A 15 -64.26 -54.24 -63.66
C VAL A 15 -64.76 -52.95 -63.02
N GLY A 16 -64.76 -52.87 -61.68
CA GLY A 16 -65.18 -51.66 -60.96
C GLY A 16 -66.70 -51.47 -60.86
N ILE A 17 -67.49 -52.55 -60.89
CA ILE A 17 -68.96 -52.52 -60.70
C ILE A 17 -69.34 -53.31 -59.45
N ALA A 18 -70.23 -52.76 -58.62
CA ALA A 18 -70.95 -53.48 -57.59
C ALA A 18 -72.37 -53.78 -58.07
N PHE A 19 -72.76 -55.05 -57.95
CA PHE A 19 -74.10 -55.51 -58.28
C PHE A 19 -74.91 -55.78 -57.01
N LEU A 20 -76.22 -55.58 -57.11
CA LEU A 20 -77.19 -56.10 -56.16
C LEU A 20 -78.15 -57.05 -56.87
N GLN A 21 -78.66 -58.01 -56.12
CA GLN A 21 -79.61 -59.00 -56.62
C GLN A 21 -80.90 -58.90 -55.79
N ASP A 22 -82.04 -58.81 -56.46
CA ASP A 22 -83.33 -58.78 -55.77
C ASP A 22 -83.65 -60.16 -55.15
N VAL A 23 -84.29 -60.14 -53.99
CA VAL A 23 -84.68 -61.31 -53.20
C VAL A 23 -86.11 -61.75 -53.56
N GLN A 24 -86.91 -60.91 -54.24
CA GLN A 24 -88.29 -61.23 -54.60
C GLN A 24 -88.41 -61.81 -56.01
N GLY A 25 -88.85 -63.07 -56.11
CA GLY A 25 -89.32 -63.72 -57.34
C GLY A 25 -88.24 -64.17 -58.34
N GLU A 26 -87.58 -63.23 -59.03
CA GLU A 26 -86.82 -63.53 -60.26
C GLU A 26 -85.29 -63.44 -60.12
N ARG A 27 -84.77 -63.00 -58.97
CA ARG A 27 -83.32 -62.87 -58.72
C ARG A 27 -82.59 -62.07 -59.81
N GLN A 28 -83.18 -60.97 -60.26
CA GLN A 28 -82.55 -60.08 -61.24
C GLN A 28 -81.35 -59.36 -60.61
N THR A 29 -80.24 -59.29 -61.36
CA THR A 29 -78.99 -58.65 -60.92
C THR A 29 -78.87 -57.29 -61.59
N TYR A 30 -78.73 -56.22 -60.83
CA TYR A 30 -78.62 -54.86 -61.34
C TYR A 30 -77.39 -54.13 -60.80
N VAL A 31 -76.92 -53.16 -61.56
CA VAL A 31 -75.79 -52.30 -61.19
C VAL A 31 -76.22 -51.43 -60.03
N HIS A 32 -75.61 -51.64 -58.87
CA HIS A 32 -75.86 -50.84 -57.68
C HIS A 32 -74.92 -49.66 -57.57
N ARG A 33 -73.65 -49.86 -57.94
CA ARG A 33 -72.62 -48.83 -57.84
C ARG A 33 -71.54 -49.03 -58.89
N ILE A 34 -71.02 -47.92 -59.41
CA ILE A 34 -69.81 -47.88 -60.22
C ILE A 34 -68.73 -47.23 -59.36
N TYR A 35 -67.56 -47.87 -59.27
CA TYR A 35 -66.44 -47.38 -58.48
C TYR A 35 -65.60 -46.39 -59.28
N LYS A 36 -65.23 -45.27 -58.64
CA LYS A 36 -64.37 -44.24 -59.24
C LYS A 36 -63.00 -44.81 -59.65
N GLY A 37 -62.53 -44.44 -60.84
CA GLY A 37 -61.30 -44.92 -61.45
C GLY A 37 -61.36 -46.39 -61.92
N GLY A 38 -62.54 -47.03 -61.87
CA GLY A 38 -62.74 -48.39 -62.39
C GLY A 38 -63.03 -48.41 -63.89
N SER A 39 -62.80 -49.54 -64.54
CA SER A 39 -62.98 -49.70 -65.99
C SER A 39 -64.40 -49.40 -66.47
N ALA A 40 -65.41 -49.70 -65.64
CA ALA A 40 -66.79 -49.34 -65.91
C ALA A 40 -67.08 -47.83 -65.86
N GLU A 41 -66.39 -47.07 -64.99
CA GLU A 41 -66.51 -45.61 -64.99
C GLU A 41 -65.81 -45.02 -66.21
N GLN A 42 -64.63 -45.55 -66.56
CA GLN A 42 -63.85 -45.08 -67.71
C GLN A 42 -64.54 -45.33 -69.05
N ASP A 43 -65.20 -46.49 -69.25
CA ASP A 43 -65.99 -46.74 -70.47
C ASP A 43 -67.27 -45.88 -70.50
N GLY A 44 -67.85 -45.56 -69.34
CA GLY A 44 -68.94 -44.59 -69.19
C GLY A 44 -70.32 -45.02 -69.73
N LYS A 45 -70.44 -46.18 -70.39
CA LYS A 45 -71.73 -46.65 -70.95
C LYS A 45 -72.65 -47.28 -69.91
N VAL A 46 -72.06 -47.97 -68.92
CA VAL A 46 -72.80 -48.61 -67.82
C VAL A 46 -73.24 -47.55 -66.81
N GLN A 47 -74.46 -47.65 -66.31
CA GLN A 47 -75.08 -46.75 -65.36
C GLN A 47 -75.68 -47.53 -64.18
N VAL A 48 -75.88 -46.83 -63.06
CA VAL A 48 -76.56 -47.40 -61.89
C VAL A 48 -78.03 -47.66 -62.25
N GLY A 49 -78.50 -48.88 -61.96
CA GLY A 49 -79.85 -49.34 -62.31
C GLY A 49 -79.90 -50.27 -63.52
N ASP A 50 -78.82 -50.41 -64.29
CA ASP A 50 -78.80 -51.34 -65.43
C ASP A 50 -78.89 -52.79 -64.97
N VAL A 51 -79.70 -53.60 -65.67
CA VAL A 51 -79.89 -55.01 -65.35
C VAL A 51 -78.88 -55.84 -66.14
N LEU A 52 -78.07 -56.64 -65.45
CA LEU A 52 -77.13 -57.56 -66.08
C LEU A 52 -77.88 -58.80 -66.58
N GLU A 53 -77.75 -59.09 -67.87
CA GLU A 53 -78.40 -60.25 -68.50
C GLU A 53 -77.43 -61.38 -68.83
N LYS A 54 -76.23 -61.05 -69.31
CA LYS A 54 -75.17 -62.02 -69.61
C LYS A 54 -73.79 -61.54 -69.20
N VAL A 55 -72.94 -62.51 -68.85
CA VAL A 55 -71.50 -62.33 -68.67
C VAL A 55 -70.83 -63.32 -69.60
N GLU A 56 -70.03 -62.81 -70.52
CA GLU A 56 -69.54 -63.50 -71.70
C GLU A 56 -70.70 -64.13 -72.48
N HIS A 57 -70.76 -65.45 -72.50
CA HIS A 57 -71.78 -66.25 -73.18
C HIS A 57 -72.79 -66.87 -72.21
N LEU A 58 -72.70 -66.55 -70.91
CA LEU A 58 -73.50 -67.18 -69.86
C LEU A 58 -74.64 -66.25 -69.38
N PRO A 59 -75.91 -66.70 -69.42
CA PRO A 59 -77.02 -65.94 -68.85
C PRO A 59 -76.92 -65.92 -67.32
N VAL A 60 -77.15 -64.75 -66.72
CA VAL A 60 -77.04 -64.58 -65.25
C VAL A 60 -78.36 -64.68 -64.50
N HIS A 61 -79.49 -64.70 -65.21
CA HIS A 61 -80.81 -64.77 -64.60
C HIS A 61 -80.95 -66.01 -63.69
N GLY A 62 -81.37 -65.81 -62.44
CA GLY A 62 -81.54 -66.89 -61.45
C GLY A 62 -80.25 -67.44 -60.82
N LYS A 63 -79.07 -67.10 -61.35
CA LYS A 63 -77.77 -67.52 -60.77
C LYS A 63 -77.45 -66.72 -59.51
N PRO A 64 -76.82 -67.31 -58.49
CA PRO A 64 -76.41 -66.58 -57.30
C PRO A 64 -75.31 -65.56 -57.64
N LEU A 65 -75.35 -64.40 -56.98
CA LEU A 65 -74.36 -63.33 -57.18
C LEU A 65 -72.90 -63.79 -57.00
N SER A 66 -72.64 -64.81 -56.18
CA SER A 66 -71.31 -65.39 -55.99
C SER A 66 -70.74 -66.03 -57.27
N GLU A 67 -71.59 -66.69 -58.07
CA GLU A 67 -71.19 -67.31 -59.34
C GLU A 67 -70.90 -66.24 -60.39
N ILE A 68 -71.76 -65.22 -60.47
CA ILE A 68 -71.57 -64.05 -61.35
C ILE A 68 -70.25 -63.34 -61.02
N LYS A 69 -69.98 -63.12 -59.73
CA LYS A 69 -68.74 -62.49 -59.28
C LYS A 69 -67.50 -63.29 -59.67
N HIS A 70 -67.56 -64.62 -59.64
CA HIS A 70 -66.41 -65.45 -60.03
C HIS A 70 -66.07 -65.33 -61.52
N ILE A 71 -67.07 -65.21 -62.39
CA ILE A 71 -66.88 -65.06 -63.84
C ILE A 71 -66.41 -63.64 -64.19
N MET A 72 -66.86 -62.65 -63.41
CA MET A 72 -66.45 -61.25 -63.55
C MET A 72 -64.99 -61.01 -63.17
N LEU A 73 -64.50 -61.73 -62.15
CA LEU A 73 -63.12 -61.64 -61.70
C LEU A 73 -62.19 -62.46 -62.60
N GLY A 74 -61.02 -61.90 -62.90
CA GLY A 74 -60.03 -62.54 -63.77
C GLY A 74 -58.70 -61.81 -63.71
N GLU A 75 -57.73 -62.26 -64.49
CA GLU A 75 -56.39 -61.68 -64.51
C GLU A 75 -56.43 -60.20 -64.95
N VAL A 76 -55.70 -59.34 -64.23
CA VAL A 76 -55.58 -57.91 -64.54
C VAL A 76 -55.08 -57.73 -65.98
N GLY A 77 -55.73 -56.84 -66.74
CA GLY A 77 -55.43 -56.57 -68.15
C GLY A 77 -56.25 -57.39 -69.15
N THR A 78 -57.00 -58.41 -68.70
CA THR A 78 -57.94 -59.15 -69.56
C THR A 78 -59.30 -58.43 -69.66
N TYR A 79 -60.11 -58.76 -70.67
CA TYR A 79 -61.43 -58.15 -70.87
C TYR A 79 -62.57 -59.11 -70.49
N VAL A 80 -63.71 -58.56 -70.08
CA VAL A 80 -64.97 -59.28 -69.90
C VAL A 80 -66.10 -58.63 -70.69
N ASN A 81 -66.89 -59.43 -71.43
CA ASN A 81 -68.03 -58.94 -72.20
C ASN A 81 -69.32 -59.06 -71.39
N LEU A 82 -70.06 -57.97 -71.24
CA LEU A 82 -71.26 -57.87 -70.42
C LEU A 82 -72.43 -57.38 -71.25
N LEU A 83 -73.57 -58.05 -71.13
CA LEU A 83 -74.81 -57.65 -71.78
C LEU A 83 -75.75 -57.06 -70.73
N PHE A 84 -76.11 -55.79 -70.92
CA PHE A 84 -76.99 -55.05 -70.02
C PHE A 84 -78.34 -54.77 -70.69
N ARG A 85 -79.37 -54.65 -69.85
CA ARG A 85 -80.70 -54.16 -70.20
C ARG A 85 -81.02 -52.93 -69.36
N ARG A 86 -81.35 -51.83 -70.02
CA ARG A 86 -81.78 -50.57 -69.40
C ARG A 86 -83.24 -50.30 -69.73
N THR A 87 -84.02 -49.93 -68.72
CA THR A 87 -85.36 -49.38 -68.92
C THR A 87 -85.24 -47.86 -68.88
N ASN A 88 -85.46 -47.21 -70.01
CA ASN A 88 -85.41 -45.77 -70.11
C ASN A 88 -86.63 -45.14 -69.38
N PRO A 89 -86.57 -43.86 -69.00
CA PRO A 89 -87.68 -43.17 -68.35
C PRO A 89 -88.98 -43.15 -69.18
N ASP A 90 -88.88 -43.30 -70.50
CA ASP A 90 -90.02 -43.39 -71.43
C ASP A 90 -90.66 -44.79 -71.48
N GLY A 91 -90.16 -45.74 -70.70
CA GLY A 91 -90.62 -47.13 -70.66
C GLY A 91 -90.03 -48.01 -71.76
N SER A 92 -89.20 -47.48 -72.67
CA SER A 92 -88.50 -48.28 -73.66
C SER A 92 -87.39 -49.11 -73.01
N ILE A 93 -87.22 -50.35 -73.49
CA ILE A 93 -86.19 -51.26 -73.01
C ILE A 93 -85.10 -51.36 -74.08
N VAL A 94 -83.86 -51.03 -73.72
CA VAL A 94 -82.69 -51.13 -74.61
C VAL A 94 -81.71 -52.14 -74.03
N GLN A 95 -81.15 -52.95 -74.91
CA GLN A 95 -80.15 -53.96 -74.58
C GLN A 95 -78.85 -53.65 -75.31
N TYR A 96 -77.70 -53.71 -74.63
CA TYR A 96 -76.39 -53.38 -75.21
C TYR A 96 -75.24 -54.15 -74.56
N ASP A 97 -74.19 -54.40 -75.35
CA ASP A 97 -72.96 -55.07 -74.94
C ASP A 97 -71.86 -54.07 -74.55
N VAL A 98 -71.08 -54.41 -73.52
CA VAL A 98 -69.91 -53.65 -73.08
C VAL A 98 -68.75 -54.60 -72.80
N SER A 99 -67.58 -54.30 -73.36
CA SER A 99 -66.33 -55.01 -73.05
C SER A 99 -65.51 -54.18 -72.07
N LEU A 100 -65.30 -54.68 -70.85
CA LEU A 100 -64.59 -53.97 -69.79
C LEU A 100 -63.30 -54.68 -69.43
N MET A 101 -62.20 -53.93 -69.31
CA MET A 101 -60.93 -54.47 -68.82
C MET A 101 -61.00 -54.78 -67.32
N ARG A 102 -60.31 -55.82 -66.85
CA ARG A 102 -60.18 -56.16 -65.45
C ARG A 102 -58.97 -55.40 -64.85
N GLY A 103 -59.18 -54.62 -63.80
CA GLY A 103 -58.14 -53.83 -63.13
C GLY A 103 -58.05 -52.35 -63.54
N GLN A 104 -57.34 -51.54 -62.74
CA GLN A 104 -57.12 -50.11 -62.98
C GLN A 104 -55.88 -49.88 -63.86
N THR A 105 -56.04 -49.20 -64.99
CA THR A 105 -54.93 -48.88 -65.91
C THR A 105 -53.81 -48.09 -65.23
N GLU A 106 -54.17 -47.10 -64.40
CA GLU A 106 -53.20 -46.20 -63.75
C GLU A 106 -52.41 -46.88 -62.61
N SER A 107 -53.08 -47.69 -61.77
CA SER A 107 -52.40 -48.40 -60.68
C SER A 107 -51.41 -49.45 -61.21
N PHE A 108 -51.72 -50.03 -62.38
CA PHE A 108 -50.82 -50.95 -63.06
C PHE A 108 -49.60 -50.22 -63.63
N LEU A 109 -49.81 -49.12 -64.39
CA LEU A 109 -48.71 -48.34 -64.98
C LEU A 109 -47.77 -47.75 -63.91
N LEU A 110 -48.30 -47.26 -62.80
CA LEU A 110 -47.48 -46.70 -61.71
C LEU A 110 -46.65 -47.79 -61.00
N LYS A 111 -47.24 -48.96 -60.75
CA LYS A 111 -46.52 -50.08 -60.14
C LYS A 111 -45.44 -50.64 -61.06
N GLU A 112 -45.73 -50.73 -62.35
CA GLU A 112 -44.74 -51.19 -63.33
C GLU A 112 -43.60 -50.18 -63.49
N LYS A 113 -43.89 -48.87 -63.47
CA LYS A 113 -42.86 -47.83 -63.42
C LYS A 113 -41.98 -47.95 -62.17
N GLN A 114 -42.56 -48.14 -60.99
CA GLN A 114 -41.80 -48.34 -59.74
C GLN A 114 -40.91 -49.58 -59.79
N ARG A 115 -41.41 -50.66 -60.41
CA ARG A 115 -40.65 -51.89 -60.62
C ARG A 115 -39.46 -51.66 -61.56
N LEU A 116 -39.66 -50.99 -62.69
CA LEU A 116 -38.59 -50.63 -63.63
C LEU A 116 -37.56 -49.70 -62.99
N GLN A 117 -38.00 -48.73 -62.18
CA GLN A 117 -37.11 -47.83 -61.43
C GLN A 117 -36.20 -48.60 -60.45
N SER A 118 -36.77 -49.59 -59.76
CA SER A 118 -36.03 -50.43 -58.82
C SER A 118 -35.00 -51.32 -59.54
N LEU A 119 -35.34 -51.81 -60.73
CA LEU A 119 -34.42 -52.57 -61.58
C LEU A 119 -33.26 -51.69 -62.07
N LEU A 120 -33.56 -50.47 -62.52
CA LEU A 120 -32.58 -49.48 -62.95
C LEU A 120 -31.56 -49.16 -61.84
N ASP A 121 -32.03 -48.94 -60.61
CA ASP A 121 -31.15 -48.65 -59.47
C ASP A 121 -30.27 -49.84 -59.09
N SER A 122 -30.80 -51.06 -59.20
CA SER A 122 -30.03 -52.29 -59.00
C SER A 122 -28.90 -52.41 -60.03
N ASP A 123 -29.21 -52.22 -61.32
CA ASP A 123 -28.23 -52.38 -62.40
C ASP A 123 -27.17 -51.27 -62.36
N ARG A 124 -27.54 -50.04 -61.99
CA ARG A 124 -26.57 -48.95 -61.75
C ARG A 124 -25.61 -49.27 -60.62
N LYS A 125 -26.09 -49.87 -59.52
CA LYS A 125 -25.21 -50.31 -58.41
C LYS A 125 -24.27 -51.43 -58.85
N GLN A 126 -24.75 -52.38 -59.64
CA GLN A 126 -23.90 -53.45 -60.20
C GLN A 126 -22.82 -52.89 -61.12
N MET A 127 -23.17 -51.90 -61.96
CA MET A 127 -22.22 -51.23 -62.84
C MET A 127 -21.15 -50.47 -62.04
N GLN A 128 -21.54 -49.68 -61.04
CA GLN A 128 -20.59 -48.99 -60.13
C GLN A 128 -19.66 -49.97 -59.42
N HIS A 129 -20.18 -51.12 -58.98
CA HIS A 129 -19.37 -52.15 -58.34
C HIS A 129 -18.33 -52.74 -59.31
N ALA A 130 -18.75 -53.04 -60.55
CA ALA A 130 -17.84 -53.52 -61.59
C ALA A 130 -16.78 -52.48 -61.97
N GLU A 131 -17.11 -51.18 -61.98
CA GLU A 131 -16.15 -50.09 -62.20
C GLU A 131 -15.07 -50.05 -61.11
N ILE A 132 -15.47 -50.15 -59.83
CA ILE A 132 -14.55 -50.20 -58.70
C ILE A 132 -13.63 -51.43 -58.79
N GLU A 133 -14.17 -52.59 -59.17
CA GLU A 133 -13.38 -53.81 -59.37
C GLU A 133 -12.36 -53.65 -60.50
N ILE A 134 -12.75 -53.06 -61.63
CA ILE A 134 -11.82 -52.77 -62.73
C ILE A 134 -10.71 -51.84 -62.27
N GLU A 135 -11.02 -50.80 -61.51
CA GLU A 135 -10.01 -49.85 -61.03
C GLU A 135 -9.04 -50.52 -60.06
N ALA A 136 -9.53 -51.41 -59.19
CA ALA A 136 -8.69 -52.23 -58.33
C ALA A 136 -7.77 -53.17 -59.13
N LEU A 137 -8.30 -53.83 -60.18
CA LEU A 137 -7.54 -54.70 -61.07
C LEU A 137 -6.49 -53.91 -61.89
N ARG A 138 -6.83 -52.71 -62.36
CA ARG A 138 -5.87 -51.80 -63.02
C ARG A 138 -4.75 -51.38 -62.08
N GLY A 139 -5.08 -51.06 -60.83
CA GLY A 139 -4.09 -50.78 -59.80
C GLY A 139 -3.18 -51.98 -59.51
N ALA A 140 -3.72 -53.20 -59.51
CA ALA A 140 -2.93 -54.43 -59.37
C ALA A 140 -2.02 -54.66 -60.58
N LEU A 141 -2.54 -54.47 -61.80
CA LEU A 141 -1.78 -54.58 -63.04
C LEU A 141 -0.63 -53.57 -63.08
N TYR A 142 -0.89 -52.32 -62.68
CA TYR A 142 0.14 -51.28 -62.60
C TYR A 142 1.25 -51.62 -61.59
N ARG A 143 0.88 -52.12 -60.41
CA ARG A 143 1.87 -52.63 -59.43
C ARG A 143 2.67 -53.77 -60.02
N ALA A 144 2.02 -54.65 -60.78
CA ALA A 144 2.70 -55.75 -61.43
C ALA A 144 3.69 -55.32 -62.52
N ASP A 145 3.39 -54.23 -63.22
CA ASP A 145 4.30 -53.63 -64.19
C ASP A 145 5.56 -53.02 -63.58
N MET A 146 5.50 -52.56 -62.34
CA MET A 146 6.64 -51.96 -61.64
C MET A 146 7.63 -52.99 -61.10
N HIS A 147 7.20 -54.23 -60.85
CA HIS A 147 8.07 -55.29 -60.37
C HIS A 147 8.70 -56.07 -61.54
N LYS A 148 10.00 -55.83 -61.80
CA LYS A 148 10.77 -56.41 -62.92
C LYS A 148 10.86 -57.96 -62.97
N ASN A 149 10.37 -58.67 -61.97
CA ASN A 149 10.45 -60.13 -61.83
C ASN A 149 9.08 -60.82 -61.67
N GLN A 150 7.97 -60.14 -61.92
CA GLN A 150 6.67 -60.79 -61.82
C GLN A 150 6.31 -61.63 -63.06
N ASP A 151 5.59 -62.72 -62.80
CA ASP A 151 5.15 -63.71 -63.78
C ASP A 151 4.31 -63.05 -64.88
N PHE A 152 4.71 -63.26 -66.12
CA PHE A 152 3.96 -62.84 -67.31
C PHE A 152 2.51 -63.33 -67.27
N ASP A 153 2.31 -64.52 -66.71
CA ASP A 153 0.99 -65.16 -66.54
C ASP A 153 0.06 -64.35 -65.61
N GLU A 154 0.60 -63.72 -64.55
CA GLU A 154 -0.19 -62.89 -63.63
C GLU A 154 -0.71 -61.63 -64.33
N LYS A 155 0.14 -60.98 -65.14
CA LYS A 155 -0.27 -59.82 -65.93
C LYS A 155 -1.30 -60.17 -66.99
N GLN A 156 -1.13 -61.32 -67.65
CA GLN A 156 -2.08 -61.80 -68.64
C GLN A 156 -3.43 -62.11 -67.99
N HIS A 157 -3.44 -62.73 -66.81
CA HIS A 157 -4.65 -63.01 -66.05
C HIS A 157 -5.38 -61.72 -65.63
N LEU A 158 -4.65 -60.73 -65.08
CA LEU A 158 -5.23 -59.43 -64.71
C LEU A 158 -5.81 -58.69 -65.93
N THR A 159 -5.13 -58.75 -67.07
CA THR A 159 -5.61 -58.14 -68.33
C THR A 159 -6.89 -58.82 -68.82
N MET A 160 -6.98 -60.14 -68.76
CA MET A 160 -8.19 -60.88 -69.12
C MET A 160 -9.35 -60.57 -68.17
N ALA A 161 -9.10 -60.49 -66.86
CA ALA A 161 -10.12 -60.15 -65.86
C ALA A 161 -10.66 -58.72 -66.06
N ILE A 162 -9.79 -57.74 -66.37
CA ILE A 162 -10.22 -56.38 -66.71
C ILE A 162 -11.12 -56.40 -67.95
N LYS A 163 -10.73 -57.13 -69.01
CA LYS A 163 -11.50 -57.21 -70.25
C LYS A 163 -12.89 -57.84 -70.05
N GLU A 164 -12.97 -58.91 -69.26
CA GLU A 164 -14.24 -59.56 -68.91
C GLU A 164 -15.17 -58.59 -68.16
N LYS A 165 -14.65 -57.89 -67.15
CA LYS A 165 -15.43 -56.93 -66.37
C LYS A 165 -15.84 -55.70 -67.19
N SER A 166 -15.00 -55.23 -68.11
CA SER A 166 -15.36 -54.17 -69.05
C SER A 166 -16.52 -54.57 -69.95
N LEU A 167 -16.51 -55.79 -70.50
CA LEU A 167 -17.63 -56.31 -71.28
C LEU A 167 -18.92 -56.34 -70.45
N LYS A 168 -18.81 -56.69 -69.16
CA LYS A 168 -19.98 -56.72 -68.28
C LYS A 168 -20.57 -55.34 -68.01
N ILE A 169 -19.73 -54.30 -67.92
CA ILE A 169 -20.20 -52.91 -67.82
C ILE A 169 -20.94 -52.49 -69.09
N GLU A 170 -20.43 -52.84 -70.27
CA GLU A 170 -21.10 -52.53 -71.54
C GLU A 170 -22.50 -53.18 -71.63
N GLU A 171 -22.63 -54.44 -71.20
CA GLU A 171 -23.93 -55.12 -71.11
C GLU A 171 -24.90 -54.40 -70.15
N LEU A 172 -24.41 -54.00 -68.96
CA LEU A 172 -25.22 -53.28 -67.98
C LEU A 172 -25.61 -51.88 -68.47
N GLN A 173 -24.72 -51.19 -69.17
CA GLN A 173 -25.00 -49.89 -69.78
C GLN A 173 -26.09 -50.00 -70.85
N ALA A 174 -26.03 -51.02 -71.71
CA ALA A 174 -27.06 -51.26 -72.72
C ALA A 174 -28.44 -51.54 -72.07
N LEU A 175 -28.47 -52.32 -70.99
CA LEU A 175 -29.69 -52.63 -70.23
C LEU A 175 -30.27 -51.38 -69.56
N ILE A 176 -29.42 -50.57 -68.92
CA ILE A 176 -29.81 -49.29 -68.30
C ILE A 176 -30.44 -48.35 -69.34
N ILE A 177 -29.85 -48.24 -70.53
CA ILE A 177 -30.39 -47.40 -71.62
C ILE A 177 -31.77 -47.90 -72.05
N SER A 178 -31.94 -49.22 -72.22
CA SER A 178 -33.23 -49.81 -72.60
C SER A 178 -34.32 -49.53 -71.55
N ILE A 179 -34.02 -49.74 -70.26
CA ILE A 179 -34.98 -49.51 -69.16
C ILE A 179 -35.33 -48.02 -69.07
N GLN A 180 -34.35 -47.13 -69.25
CA GLN A 180 -34.57 -45.69 -69.23
C GLN A 180 -35.51 -45.24 -70.36
N GLN A 181 -35.33 -45.77 -71.57
CA GLN A 181 -36.23 -45.49 -72.71
C GLN A 181 -37.67 -45.96 -72.43
N GLU A 182 -37.85 -47.11 -71.78
CA GLU A 182 -39.16 -47.64 -71.40
C GLU A 182 -39.86 -46.76 -70.34
N ILE A 183 -39.11 -46.32 -69.32
CA ILE A 183 -39.59 -45.37 -68.31
C ILE A 183 -39.97 -44.03 -68.94
N ASP A 184 -39.19 -43.54 -69.90
CA ASP A 184 -39.44 -42.27 -70.58
C ASP A 184 -40.68 -42.35 -71.48
N ASN A 185 -40.90 -43.49 -72.16
CA ASN A 185 -42.11 -43.74 -72.94
C ASN A 185 -43.36 -43.81 -72.04
N MET A 186 -43.30 -44.54 -70.92
CA MET A 186 -44.40 -44.58 -69.94
C MET A 186 -44.69 -43.20 -69.32
N SER A 187 -43.65 -42.39 -69.14
CA SER A 187 -43.80 -41.04 -68.58
C SER A 187 -44.41 -40.06 -69.58
N LYS A 188 -44.19 -40.23 -70.89
CA LYS A 188 -44.88 -39.46 -71.93
C LYS A 188 -46.39 -39.74 -71.93
N ASP A 189 -46.78 -41.00 -71.80
CA ASP A 189 -48.21 -41.39 -71.77
C ASP A 189 -48.95 -40.85 -70.51
N LEU A 190 -48.23 -40.55 -69.44
CA LEU A 190 -48.76 -39.95 -68.20
C LEU A 190 -48.86 -38.41 -68.23
N VAL A 191 -48.12 -37.72 -69.11
CA VAL A 191 -47.94 -36.24 -69.10
C VAL A 191 -48.91 -35.49 -70.03
N ASP A 192 -49.68 -36.20 -70.86
CA ASP A 192 -50.72 -35.59 -71.72
C ASP A 192 -52.04 -35.28 -70.97
N SER A 193 -52.11 -35.54 -69.66
CA SER A 193 -53.19 -35.08 -68.79
C SER A 193 -52.91 -33.67 -68.26
N SER A 194 -53.67 -32.68 -68.76
CA SER A 194 -53.62 -31.26 -68.41
C SER A 194 -53.58 -31.00 -66.89
N ASP A 195 -54.29 -31.80 -66.11
CA ASP A 195 -54.48 -31.59 -64.67
C ASP A 195 -53.21 -31.90 -63.84
N ILE A 196 -52.35 -32.80 -64.34
CA ILE A 196 -51.11 -33.20 -63.65
C ILE A 196 -50.04 -32.11 -63.74
N LYS A 197 -50.03 -31.30 -64.81
CA LYS A 197 -49.07 -30.21 -64.98
C LYS A 197 -49.27 -29.08 -63.96
N GLU A 198 -50.51 -28.75 -63.65
CA GLU A 198 -50.84 -27.71 -62.68
C GLU A 198 -50.49 -28.16 -61.24
N GLU A 199 -50.74 -29.44 -60.93
CA GLU A 199 -50.39 -30.04 -59.64
C GLU A 199 -48.85 -30.12 -59.44
N MET A 200 -48.10 -30.47 -60.50
CA MET A 200 -46.63 -30.45 -60.46
C MET A 200 -46.05 -29.04 -60.26
N GLN A 201 -46.65 -28.01 -60.86
CA GLN A 201 -46.22 -26.62 -60.65
C GLN A 201 -46.46 -26.16 -59.20
N ASN A 202 -47.60 -26.51 -58.61
CA ASN A 202 -47.90 -26.22 -57.22
C ASN A 202 -46.93 -26.93 -56.26
N LEU A 203 -46.62 -28.20 -56.50
CA LEU A 203 -45.64 -28.95 -55.69
C LEU A 203 -44.22 -28.37 -55.81
N THR A 204 -43.82 -27.93 -57.00
CA THR A 204 -42.50 -27.30 -57.21
C THR A 204 -42.39 -25.98 -56.44
N LYS A 205 -43.46 -25.18 -56.41
CA LYS A 205 -43.51 -23.94 -55.62
C LYS A 205 -43.42 -24.23 -54.11
N MET A 206 -44.16 -25.23 -53.62
CA MET A 206 -44.09 -25.62 -52.21
C MET A 206 -42.71 -26.14 -51.81
N LEU A 207 -42.02 -26.85 -52.70
CA LEU A 207 -40.65 -27.30 -52.47
C LEU A 207 -39.67 -26.12 -52.37
N ALA A 208 -39.77 -25.13 -53.26
CA ALA A 208 -38.94 -23.94 -53.20
C ALA A 208 -39.15 -23.13 -51.91
N ASP A 209 -40.41 -22.99 -51.47
CA ASP A 209 -40.74 -22.33 -50.19
C ASP A 209 -40.16 -23.12 -49.00
N ALA A 210 -40.28 -24.45 -49.02
CA ALA A 210 -39.71 -25.32 -47.98
C ALA A 210 -38.17 -25.24 -47.93
N GLU A 211 -37.50 -25.21 -49.09
CA GLU A 211 -36.05 -25.03 -49.18
C GLU A 211 -35.62 -23.68 -48.62
N SER A 212 -36.34 -22.60 -48.93
CA SER A 212 -36.08 -21.27 -48.38
C SER A 212 -36.20 -21.26 -46.85
N HIS A 213 -37.23 -21.91 -46.29
CA HIS A 213 -37.39 -22.05 -44.85
C HIS A 213 -36.26 -22.87 -44.20
N ILE A 214 -35.80 -23.93 -44.85
CA ILE A 214 -34.66 -24.72 -44.36
C ILE A 214 -33.38 -23.90 -44.35
N ILE A 215 -33.13 -23.10 -45.39
CA ILE A 215 -31.97 -22.20 -45.45
C ILE A 215 -32.03 -21.17 -44.32
N ALA A 216 -33.17 -20.50 -44.14
CA ALA A 216 -33.35 -19.53 -43.07
C ALA A 216 -33.18 -20.16 -41.67
N ALA A 217 -33.66 -21.39 -41.47
CA ALA A 217 -33.48 -22.12 -40.21
C ALA A 217 -32.01 -22.49 -39.97
N LYS A 218 -31.26 -22.87 -41.02
CA LYS A 218 -29.82 -23.13 -40.92
C LYS A 218 -29.04 -21.87 -40.57
N GLU A 219 -29.32 -20.75 -41.23
CA GLU A 219 -28.68 -19.46 -40.91
C GLU A 219 -28.99 -19.02 -39.47
N SER A 220 -30.21 -19.24 -38.98
CA SER A 220 -30.57 -18.97 -37.59
C SER A 220 -29.79 -19.87 -36.63
N LEU A 221 -29.67 -21.16 -36.94
CA LEU A 221 -28.93 -22.11 -36.12
C LEU A 221 -27.44 -21.77 -36.06
N GLU A 222 -26.83 -21.37 -37.17
CA GLU A 222 -25.43 -20.93 -37.21
C GLU A 222 -25.20 -19.67 -36.36
N LYS A 223 -26.13 -18.70 -36.40
CA LYS A 223 -26.07 -17.52 -35.53
C LYS A 223 -26.17 -17.88 -34.06
N ASP A 224 -27.06 -18.80 -33.70
CA ASP A 224 -27.23 -19.26 -32.31
C ASP A 224 -26.00 -20.03 -31.82
N GLN A 225 -25.38 -20.84 -32.68
CA GLN A 225 -24.12 -21.54 -32.39
C GLN A 225 -22.98 -20.56 -32.16
N LEU A 226 -22.84 -19.54 -33.01
CA LEU A 226 -21.84 -18.49 -32.86
C LEU A 226 -22.04 -17.72 -31.54
N LEU A 227 -23.28 -17.33 -31.24
CA LEU A 227 -23.61 -16.64 -29.99
C LEU A 227 -23.29 -17.51 -28.77
N THR A 228 -23.59 -18.81 -28.84
CA THR A 228 -23.26 -19.76 -27.77
C THR A 228 -21.75 -19.86 -27.56
N GLN A 229 -20.97 -19.88 -28.64
CA GLN A 229 -19.51 -19.90 -28.57
C GLN A 229 -18.96 -18.61 -27.96
N GLU A 230 -19.47 -17.44 -28.35
CA GLU A 230 -19.09 -16.15 -27.76
C GLU A 230 -19.39 -16.10 -26.26
N LEU A 231 -20.56 -16.61 -25.84
CA LEU A 231 -20.93 -16.68 -24.42
C LEU A 231 -20.02 -17.63 -23.63
N GLN A 232 -19.65 -18.77 -24.22
CA GLN A 232 -18.70 -19.70 -23.60
C GLN A 232 -17.32 -19.06 -23.43
N ASP A 233 -16.84 -18.32 -24.41
CA ASP A 233 -15.54 -17.66 -24.33
C ASP A 233 -15.55 -16.48 -23.33
N LYS A 234 -16.63 -15.70 -23.28
CA LYS A 234 -16.86 -14.70 -22.23
C LYS A 234 -16.84 -15.34 -20.84
N TRP A 235 -17.53 -16.46 -20.65
CA TRP A 235 -17.55 -17.18 -19.38
C TRP A 235 -16.17 -17.73 -18.98
N LYS A 236 -15.42 -18.30 -19.93
CA LYS A 236 -14.03 -18.76 -19.67
C LYS A 236 -13.13 -17.60 -19.26
N ASN A 237 -13.22 -16.47 -19.94
CA ASN A 237 -12.44 -15.26 -19.62
C ASN A 237 -12.82 -14.71 -18.25
N GLU A 238 -14.11 -14.64 -17.91
CA GLU A 238 -14.57 -14.21 -16.60
C GLU A 238 -14.10 -15.17 -15.50
N LYS A 239 -14.18 -16.48 -15.73
CA LYS A 239 -13.68 -17.50 -14.80
C LYS A 239 -12.18 -17.34 -14.56
N LEU A 240 -11.39 -17.12 -15.60
CA LEU A 240 -9.95 -16.87 -15.50
C LEU A 240 -9.67 -15.57 -14.71
N ALA A 241 -10.43 -14.51 -14.96
CA ALA A 241 -10.32 -13.26 -14.22
C ALA A 241 -10.62 -13.44 -12.73
N ARG A 242 -11.66 -14.21 -12.38
CA ARG A 242 -11.98 -14.55 -10.99
C ARG A 242 -10.84 -15.31 -10.32
N THR A 243 -10.29 -16.35 -10.96
CA THR A 243 -9.16 -17.10 -10.39
C THR A 243 -7.92 -16.23 -10.21
N ASN A 244 -7.66 -15.28 -11.11
CA ASN A 244 -6.55 -14.33 -10.97
C ASN A 244 -6.78 -13.36 -9.79
N CYS A 245 -8.01 -12.87 -9.62
CA CYS A 245 -8.39 -12.05 -8.47
C CYS A 245 -8.26 -12.81 -7.15
N GLU A 246 -8.75 -14.03 -7.07
CA GLU A 246 -8.63 -14.91 -5.89
C GLU A 246 -7.16 -15.17 -5.54
N THR A 247 -6.32 -15.48 -6.54
CA THR A 247 -4.87 -15.67 -6.35
C THR A 247 -4.21 -14.38 -5.82
N ARG A 248 -4.62 -13.21 -6.31
CA ARG A 248 -4.10 -11.92 -5.84
C ARG A 248 -4.55 -11.62 -4.41
N ILE A 249 -5.80 -11.94 -4.06
CA ILE A 249 -6.31 -11.81 -2.69
C ILE A 249 -5.54 -12.73 -1.75
N ALA A 250 -5.34 -14.00 -2.10
CA ALA A 250 -4.57 -14.95 -1.31
C ALA A 250 -3.13 -14.47 -1.08
N LYS A 251 -2.47 -13.95 -2.14
CA LYS A 251 -1.14 -13.36 -2.02
C LYS A 251 -1.11 -12.17 -1.06
N LEU A 252 -2.07 -11.26 -1.16
CA LEU A 252 -2.20 -10.12 -0.23
C LEU A 252 -2.45 -10.56 1.21
N GLN A 253 -3.28 -11.59 1.41
CA GLN A 253 -3.54 -12.18 2.73
C GLN A 253 -2.28 -12.82 3.33
N MET A 254 -1.41 -13.43 2.51
CA MET A 254 -0.12 -13.97 2.97
C MET A 254 0.92 -12.87 3.26
N GLU A 255 0.90 -11.76 2.52
CA GLU A 255 1.81 -10.63 2.74
C GLU A 255 1.42 -9.78 3.96
N PHE A 256 0.14 -9.76 4.33
CA PHE A 256 -0.37 -8.89 5.39
C PHE A 256 0.27 -9.14 6.77
N PRO A 257 0.42 -10.39 7.26
CA PRO A 257 1.10 -10.66 8.53
C PRO A 257 2.55 -10.20 8.55
N ALA A 258 3.29 -10.38 7.45
CA ALA A 258 4.68 -9.95 7.34
C ALA A 258 4.79 -8.41 7.38
N ARG A 259 3.85 -7.69 6.75
CA ARG A 259 3.79 -6.22 6.86
C ARG A 259 3.43 -5.76 8.26
N GLU A 260 2.48 -6.42 8.92
CA GLU A 260 2.16 -6.12 10.33
C GLU A 260 3.36 -6.34 11.24
N GLU A 261 4.10 -7.43 11.06
CA GLU A 261 5.29 -7.73 11.86
C GLU A 261 6.40 -6.71 11.61
N GLN A 262 6.61 -6.32 10.34
CA GLN A 262 7.52 -5.24 9.98
C GLN A 262 7.11 -3.91 10.62
N GLU A 263 5.82 -3.57 10.62
CA GLU A 263 5.30 -2.35 11.24
C GLU A 263 5.43 -2.39 12.77
N ARG A 264 5.17 -3.55 13.40
CA ARG A 264 5.41 -3.75 14.84
C ARG A 264 6.89 -3.58 15.19
N SER A 265 7.79 -4.15 14.40
CA SER A 265 9.24 -3.97 14.57
C SER A 265 9.65 -2.51 14.43
N TYR A 266 9.08 -1.79 13.45
CA TYR A 266 9.34 -0.38 13.24
C TYR A 266 8.83 0.47 14.42
N ARG A 267 7.61 0.20 14.92
CA ARG A 267 7.05 0.87 16.11
C ARG A 267 7.90 0.61 17.36
N MET A 268 8.31 -0.64 17.60
CA MET A 268 9.22 -0.96 18.73
C MET A 268 10.55 -0.22 18.60
N HIS A 269 11.12 -0.14 17.39
CA HIS A 269 12.36 0.61 17.18
C HIS A 269 12.19 2.11 17.42
N GLN A 270 11.08 2.70 16.97
CA GLN A 270 10.74 4.10 17.25
C GLN A 270 10.55 4.36 18.74
N GLU A 271 9.87 3.47 19.46
CA GLU A 271 9.70 3.57 20.92
C GLU A 271 11.04 3.46 21.65
N GLN A 272 11.93 2.56 21.23
CA GLN A 272 13.30 2.47 21.77
C GLN A 272 14.11 3.76 21.54
N LEU A 273 13.98 4.36 20.34
CA LEU A 273 14.61 5.64 20.03
C LEU A 273 14.07 6.78 20.90
N LYS A 274 12.74 6.86 21.06
CA LYS A 274 12.09 7.83 21.95
C LYS A 274 12.55 7.64 23.41
N ALA A 275 12.59 6.41 23.90
CA ALA A 275 13.06 6.11 25.25
C ALA A 275 14.54 6.52 25.45
N LYS A 276 15.41 6.27 24.46
CA LYS A 276 16.81 6.72 24.50
C LYS A 276 16.94 8.25 24.50
N LEU A 277 16.13 8.95 23.70
CA LEU A 277 16.10 10.40 23.68
C LEU A 277 15.61 10.98 25.01
N GLU A 278 14.55 10.41 25.58
CA GLU A 278 14.02 10.85 26.88
C GLU A 278 15.03 10.59 28.01
N GLN A 279 15.72 9.44 27.99
CA GLN A 279 16.79 9.14 28.93
C GLN A 279 17.96 10.14 28.80
N SER A 280 18.36 10.46 27.57
CA SER A 280 19.42 11.45 27.30
C SER A 280 19.00 12.85 27.79
N ARG A 281 17.75 13.24 27.53
CA ARG A 281 17.16 14.50 27.98
C ARG A 281 17.12 14.58 29.52
N SER A 282 16.71 13.50 30.18
CA SER A 282 16.68 13.41 31.65
C SER A 282 18.09 13.59 32.24
N LYS A 283 19.09 12.90 31.67
CA LYS A 283 20.49 13.05 32.09
C LYS A 283 21.01 14.46 31.89
N ALA A 284 20.77 15.06 30.72
CA ALA A 284 21.18 16.44 30.44
C ALA A 284 20.50 17.44 31.39
N MET A 285 19.23 17.20 31.75
CA MET A 285 18.50 18.05 32.70
C MET A 285 19.05 17.91 34.13
N GLU A 286 19.43 16.70 34.54
CA GLU A 286 20.09 16.43 35.82
C GLU A 286 21.47 17.11 35.89
N GLU A 287 22.29 16.96 34.85
CA GLU A 287 23.58 17.65 34.73
C GLU A 287 23.44 19.18 34.75
N MET A 288 22.42 19.72 34.09
CA MET A 288 22.12 21.16 34.10
C MET A 288 21.71 21.64 35.49
N ASN A 289 20.88 20.87 36.21
CA ASN A 289 20.47 21.18 37.57
C ASN A 289 21.65 21.11 38.55
N ASP A 290 22.54 20.14 38.40
CA ASP A 290 23.76 20.05 39.20
C ASP A 290 24.71 21.22 38.92
N ALA A 291 24.84 21.64 37.65
CA ALA A 291 25.60 22.83 37.29
C ALA A 291 25.01 24.10 37.91
N LEU A 292 23.67 24.23 37.93
CA LEU A 292 22.99 25.34 38.59
C LEU A 292 23.26 25.35 40.09
N ARG A 293 23.18 24.19 40.77
CA ARG A 293 23.49 24.08 42.20
C ARG A 293 24.93 24.47 42.52
N ARG A 294 25.91 24.04 41.70
CA ARG A 294 27.32 24.46 41.86
C ARG A 294 27.46 25.98 41.75
N LYS A 295 26.80 26.58 40.75
CA LYS A 295 26.83 28.03 40.54
C LYS A 295 26.15 28.80 41.68
N GLU A 296 25.05 28.28 42.24
CA GLU A 296 24.41 28.85 43.43
C GLU A 296 25.33 28.77 44.66
N GLU A 297 26.05 27.67 44.83
CA GLU A 297 27.01 27.52 45.93
C GLU A 297 28.22 28.47 45.76
N GLU A 298 28.72 28.63 44.54
CA GLU A 298 29.75 29.63 44.21
C GLU A 298 29.27 31.06 44.50
N LEU A 299 28.05 31.41 44.10
CA LEU A 299 27.43 32.70 44.41
C LEU A 299 27.28 32.92 45.91
N ARG A 300 26.93 31.87 46.66
CA ARG A 300 26.85 31.96 48.13
C ARG A 300 28.23 32.23 48.73
N LYS A 301 29.27 31.51 48.30
CA LYS A 301 30.66 31.73 48.74
C LYS A 301 31.14 33.14 48.39
N LEU A 302 30.77 33.65 47.21
CA LEU A 302 31.10 35.00 46.78
C LEU A 302 30.44 36.06 47.69
N ARG A 303 29.16 35.91 48.03
CA ARG A 303 28.46 36.80 48.97
C ARG A 303 29.04 36.74 50.39
N GLU A 304 29.45 35.56 50.85
CA GLU A 304 30.13 35.41 52.13
C GLU A 304 31.49 36.13 52.13
N ALA A 305 32.23 36.05 51.02
CA ALA A 305 33.49 36.77 50.85
C ALA A 305 33.29 38.29 50.77
N GLU A 306 32.31 38.77 50.00
CA GLU A 306 31.95 40.20 49.92
C GLU A 306 31.55 40.75 51.30
N LYS A 307 30.80 39.96 52.10
CA LYS A 307 30.44 40.34 53.45
C LYS A 307 31.68 40.42 54.36
N ALA A 308 32.59 39.46 54.28
CA ALA A 308 33.83 39.46 55.05
C ALA A 308 34.75 40.63 54.65
N GLU A 309 34.79 40.97 53.36
CA GLU A 309 35.52 42.14 52.86
C GLU A 309 34.92 43.44 53.40
N ALA A 310 33.60 43.60 53.38
CA ALA A 310 32.92 44.75 53.98
C ALA A 310 33.18 44.87 55.50
N GLU A 311 33.15 43.76 56.24
CA GLU A 311 33.49 43.74 57.66
C GLU A 311 34.97 44.13 57.89
N SER A 312 35.88 43.68 57.02
CA SER A 312 37.30 44.06 57.07
C SER A 312 37.52 45.54 56.72
N GLU A 313 36.79 46.08 55.75
CA GLU A 313 36.83 47.51 55.41
C GLU A 313 36.33 48.38 56.57
N GLU A 314 35.25 47.97 57.24
CA GLU A 314 34.73 48.66 58.42
C GLU A 314 35.76 48.64 59.58
N GLN A 315 36.38 47.49 59.83
CA GLN A 315 37.46 47.37 60.82
C GLN A 315 38.65 48.25 60.45
N PHE A 316 39.05 48.28 59.18
CA PHE A 316 40.14 49.13 58.71
C PHE A 316 39.80 50.63 58.86
N ALA A 317 38.57 51.03 58.53
CA ALA A 317 38.10 52.40 58.72
C ALA A 317 38.13 52.80 60.21
N GLN A 318 37.73 51.89 61.11
CA GLN A 318 37.78 52.13 62.55
C GLN A 318 39.23 52.24 63.07
N VAL A 319 40.13 51.37 62.61
CA VAL A 319 41.57 51.47 62.94
C VAL A 319 42.17 52.77 62.39
N SER A 320 41.80 53.17 61.18
CA SER A 320 42.24 54.44 60.57
C SER A 320 41.76 55.65 61.38
N ALA A 321 40.50 55.66 61.81
CA ALA A 321 39.94 56.70 62.68
C ALA A 321 40.66 56.77 64.03
N ASN A 322 40.89 55.62 64.67
CA ASN A 322 41.66 55.55 65.92
C ASN A 322 43.09 56.04 65.74
N ASN A 323 43.74 55.72 64.63
CA ASN A 323 45.08 56.21 64.31
C ASN A 323 45.09 57.73 64.11
N GLN A 324 44.07 58.32 63.49
CA GLN A 324 43.94 59.78 63.39
C GLN A 324 43.75 60.42 64.77
N GLU A 325 42.95 59.82 65.65
CA GLU A 325 42.77 60.30 67.03
C GLU A 325 44.08 60.22 67.82
N ILE A 326 44.80 59.10 67.72
CA ILE A 326 46.13 58.93 68.35
C ILE A 326 47.10 59.98 67.82
N GLN A 327 47.15 60.21 66.50
CA GLN A 327 47.99 61.26 65.92
C GLN A 327 47.60 62.67 66.44
N GLY A 328 46.31 62.93 66.62
CA GLY A 328 45.82 64.15 67.25
C GLY A 328 46.34 64.32 68.68
N ARG A 329 46.22 63.27 69.51
CA ARG A 329 46.75 63.25 70.89
C ARG A 329 48.26 63.43 70.92
N VAL A 330 48.99 62.76 70.03
CA VAL A 330 50.45 62.91 69.91
C VAL A 330 50.81 64.37 69.63
N ARG A 331 50.18 65.02 68.64
CA ARG A 331 50.43 66.44 68.34
C ARG A 331 50.11 67.36 69.52
N GLU A 332 49.06 67.08 70.28
CA GLU A 332 48.70 67.85 71.46
C GLU A 332 49.71 67.66 72.61
N THR A 333 50.17 66.43 72.82
CA THR A 333 51.24 66.14 73.79
C THR A 333 52.58 66.77 73.38
N GLU A 334 52.93 66.76 72.09
CA GLU A 334 54.11 67.46 71.57
C GLU A 334 54.02 68.97 71.77
N LYS A 335 52.85 69.56 71.53
CA LYS A 335 52.60 70.99 71.79
C LYS A 335 52.76 71.31 73.27
N SER A 336 52.25 70.45 74.14
CA SER A 336 52.36 70.58 75.60
C SER A 336 53.81 70.44 76.07
N LEU A 337 54.56 69.48 75.49
CA LEU A 337 55.97 69.28 75.76
C LEU A 337 56.80 70.50 75.35
N ARG A 338 56.58 71.04 74.14
CA ARG A 338 57.25 72.27 73.68
C ARG A 338 56.93 73.46 74.59
N ALA A 339 55.69 73.59 75.05
CA ALA A 339 55.31 74.64 76.00
C ALA A 339 56.04 74.47 77.34
N ALA A 340 56.16 73.24 77.85
CA ALA A 340 56.90 72.93 79.07
C ALA A 340 58.41 73.16 78.91
N GLU A 341 59.00 72.81 77.76
CA GLU A 341 60.41 73.08 77.44
C GLU A 341 60.71 74.58 77.38
N ASN A 342 59.83 75.36 76.75
CA ASN A 342 59.96 76.83 76.73
C ASN A 342 59.86 77.41 78.15
N ALA A 343 58.90 76.94 78.96
CA ALA A 343 58.78 77.36 80.35
C ALA A 343 60.02 76.98 81.19
N ARG A 344 60.62 75.81 80.92
CA ARG A 344 61.88 75.39 81.55
C ARG A 344 63.03 76.30 81.15
N LEU A 345 63.13 76.67 79.87
CA LEU A 345 64.15 77.58 79.36
C LEU A 345 64.02 78.97 79.98
N ASP A 346 62.79 79.50 80.08
CA ASP A 346 62.51 80.76 80.77
C ASP A 346 62.90 80.71 82.25
N ALA A 347 62.65 79.59 82.92
CA ALA A 347 63.04 79.40 84.32
C ALA A 347 64.57 79.34 84.48
N VAL A 348 65.29 78.69 83.56
CA VAL A 348 66.76 78.67 83.55
C VAL A 348 67.31 80.08 83.34
N ASN A 349 66.79 80.83 82.36
CA ASN A 349 67.21 82.21 82.11
C ASN A 349 66.97 83.11 83.34
N ARG A 350 65.83 82.97 84.02
CA ARG A 350 65.57 83.68 85.28
C ARG A 350 66.57 83.30 86.37
N ASN A 351 66.93 82.02 86.46
CA ASN A 351 67.90 81.54 87.43
C ASN A 351 69.31 82.09 87.13
N GLU A 352 69.70 82.19 85.87
CA GLU A 352 70.95 82.87 85.47
C GLU A 352 70.98 84.34 85.89
N VAL A 353 69.87 85.07 85.68
CA VAL A 353 69.73 86.46 86.14
C VAL A 353 69.86 86.56 87.67
N LEU A 354 69.16 85.70 88.41
CA LEU A 354 69.24 85.65 89.87
C LEU A 354 70.64 85.30 90.37
N MET A 355 71.34 84.38 89.70
CA MET A 355 72.72 84.02 90.04
C MET A 355 73.69 85.18 89.79
N ALA A 356 73.49 85.94 88.71
CA ALA A 356 74.25 87.17 88.46
C ALA A 356 74.00 88.24 89.53
N GLU A 357 72.74 88.42 89.97
CA GLU A 357 72.40 89.32 91.07
C GLU A 357 73.00 88.89 92.40
N LEU A 358 72.93 87.60 92.74
CA LEU A 358 73.56 87.04 93.94
C LEU A 358 75.08 87.25 93.93
N SER A 359 75.73 87.09 92.77
CA SER A 359 77.16 87.38 92.63
C SER A 359 77.46 88.86 92.87
N ARG A 360 76.61 89.76 92.37
CA ARG A 360 76.73 91.21 92.60
C ARG A 360 76.58 91.56 94.08
N ILE A 361 75.61 90.96 94.77
CA ILE A 361 75.39 91.15 96.21
C ILE A 361 76.57 90.61 97.01
N ARG A 362 77.10 89.42 96.68
CA ARG A 362 78.31 88.88 97.32
C ARG A 362 79.50 89.82 97.19
N ASN A 363 79.75 90.37 96.00
CA ASN A 363 80.84 91.33 95.80
C ASN A 363 80.64 92.61 96.64
N GLN A 364 79.40 93.10 96.77
CA GLN A 364 79.10 94.25 97.64
C GLN A 364 79.32 93.93 99.12
N LEU A 365 78.95 92.73 99.57
CA LEU A 365 79.21 92.28 100.94
C LEU A 365 80.71 92.19 101.21
N GLN A 366 81.48 91.61 100.29
CA GLN A 366 82.94 91.53 100.41
C GLN A 366 83.59 92.91 100.48
N MET A 367 83.13 93.87 99.66
CA MET A 367 83.59 95.27 99.74
C MET A 367 83.25 95.92 101.08
N ARG A 368 82.05 95.67 101.62
CA ARG A 368 81.65 96.18 102.94
C ARG A 368 82.47 95.55 104.07
N GLU A 369 82.75 94.27 103.98
CA GLU A 369 83.58 93.54 104.94
C GLU A 369 85.01 94.07 104.94
N GLN A 370 85.56 94.38 103.77
CA GLN A 370 86.86 95.04 103.64
C GLN A 370 86.87 96.44 104.28
N VAL A 371 85.81 97.24 104.06
CA VAL A 371 85.66 98.56 104.72
C VAL A 371 85.56 98.42 106.24
N ILE A 372 84.86 97.40 106.75
CA ILE A 372 84.77 97.13 108.19
C ILE A 372 86.15 96.79 108.76
N ASN A 373 86.90 95.92 108.08
CA ASN A 373 88.25 95.54 108.49
C ASN A 373 89.21 96.74 108.48
N ASP A 374 89.14 97.60 107.46
CA ASP A 374 89.94 98.83 107.38
C ASP A 374 89.61 99.81 108.51
N LEU A 375 88.32 99.94 108.87
CA LEU A 375 87.89 100.75 110.00
C LEU A 375 88.34 100.17 111.34
N GLN A 376 88.28 98.84 111.51
CA GLN A 376 88.77 98.17 112.72
C GLN A 376 90.28 98.37 112.90
N ALA A 377 91.07 98.17 111.83
CA ALA A 377 92.51 98.41 111.86
C ALA A 377 92.84 99.86 112.24
N LYS A 378 92.05 100.83 111.75
CA LYS A 378 92.24 102.24 112.10
C LYS A 378 91.89 102.57 113.56
N ILE A 379 90.85 101.93 114.09
CA ILE A 379 90.50 102.05 115.52
C ILE A 379 91.62 101.48 116.39
N GLU A 380 92.21 100.34 116.02
CA GLU A 380 93.36 99.75 116.73
C GLU A 380 94.58 100.68 116.67
N GLU A 381 94.88 101.27 115.51
CA GLU A 381 95.99 102.22 115.35
C GLU A 381 95.80 103.47 116.23
N ASP A 382 94.59 104.01 116.30
CA ASP A 382 94.27 105.17 117.14
C ASP A 382 94.28 104.81 118.64
N PHE A 383 93.89 103.59 118.99
CA PHE A 383 93.98 103.08 120.35
C PHE A 383 95.44 102.94 120.81
N ASP A 384 96.32 102.42 119.96
CA ASP A 384 97.75 102.30 120.25
C ASP A 384 98.41 103.68 120.44
N LYS A 385 98.09 104.66 119.57
CA LYS A 385 98.56 106.06 119.71
C LYS A 385 98.12 106.68 121.03
N TRP A 386 96.88 106.42 121.44
CA TRP A 386 96.36 106.88 122.72
C TRP A 386 97.11 106.24 123.89
N GLN A 387 97.39 104.93 123.82
CA GLN A 387 98.08 104.18 124.86
C GLN A 387 99.54 104.63 125.03
N ILE A 388 100.24 104.95 123.93
CA ILE A 388 101.60 105.53 123.92
C ILE A 388 101.62 106.93 124.55
N SER A 389 100.60 107.75 124.27
CA SER A 389 100.48 109.09 124.86
C SER A 389 100.23 109.03 126.37
N LEU A 390 99.43 108.04 126.82
CA LEU A 390 99.12 107.84 128.23
C LEU A 390 100.33 107.35 129.04
N THR A 391 101.15 106.45 128.48
CA THR A 391 102.39 105.98 129.14
C THR A 391 103.44 107.08 129.22
N SER A 392 103.55 107.92 128.19
CA SER A 392 104.46 109.08 128.18
C SER A 392 104.08 110.12 129.23
N ALA A 393 102.77 110.39 129.41
CA ALA A 393 102.27 111.29 130.44
C ALA A 393 102.49 110.75 131.88
N LYS A 394 102.45 109.43 132.09
CA LYS A 394 102.79 108.80 133.38
C LYS A 394 104.28 108.86 133.70
N HIS A 395 105.15 108.85 132.69
CA HIS A 395 106.60 108.95 132.89
C HIS A 395 107.04 110.37 133.26
N GLY A 396 106.44 111.39 132.65
CA GLY A 396 106.70 112.79 133.01
C GLY A 396 106.37 113.11 134.48
N ARG A 397 105.21 112.64 134.98
CA ARG A 397 104.81 112.90 136.38
C ARG A 397 105.74 112.28 137.42
N LYS A 398 106.32 111.10 137.15
CA LYS A 398 107.29 110.47 138.06
C LYS A 398 108.62 111.21 138.12
N GLN A 399 108.98 111.90 137.04
CA GLN A 399 110.24 112.64 136.96
C GLN A 399 110.15 113.98 137.70
N ASP A 400 109.00 114.65 137.62
CA ASP A 400 108.72 115.87 138.37
C ASP A 400 108.66 115.61 139.89
N GLU A 401 108.08 114.48 140.30
CA GLU A 401 107.94 114.06 141.72
C GLU A 401 109.30 113.76 142.38
N MET A 402 110.27 113.20 141.62
CA MET A 402 111.63 113.02 142.11
C MET A 402 112.42 114.34 142.22
N SER A 403 112.19 115.30 141.33
CA SER A 403 112.86 116.62 141.43
C SER A 403 112.44 117.41 142.67
N PHE A 404 111.19 117.22 143.10
CA PHE A 404 110.62 117.89 144.26
C PHE A 404 111.20 117.34 145.59
N LEU A 405 111.42 116.02 145.67
CA LEU A 405 111.99 115.36 146.84
C LEU A 405 113.48 115.69 147.06
N ASP A 406 114.24 115.91 145.98
CA ASP A 406 115.65 116.30 146.09
C ASP A 406 115.82 117.78 146.52
N ALA A 407 114.91 118.66 146.10
CA ALA A 407 114.88 120.05 146.57
C ALA A 407 114.52 120.16 148.06
N GLU A 408 113.62 119.29 148.56
CA GLU A 408 113.21 119.25 149.96
C GLU A 408 114.32 118.75 150.90
N ARG A 409 115.21 117.86 150.45
CA ARG A 409 116.37 117.42 151.23
C ARG A 409 117.44 118.50 151.37
N GLY A 410 117.71 119.26 150.30
CA GLY A 410 118.70 120.35 150.33
C GLY A 410 118.35 121.45 151.34
N LEU A 411 117.07 121.80 151.43
CA LEU A 411 116.57 122.83 152.35
C LEU A 411 116.66 122.42 153.83
N ASN A 412 116.46 121.14 154.15
CA ASN A 412 116.56 120.64 155.52
C ASN A 412 118.00 120.57 156.03
N GLU A 413 118.99 120.42 155.14
CA GLU A 413 120.40 120.36 155.50
C GLU A 413 120.98 121.75 155.85
N GLU A 414 120.50 122.81 155.20
CA GLU A 414 120.86 124.21 155.53
C GLU A 414 120.27 124.65 156.88
N ILE A 415 119.04 124.26 157.21
CA ILE A 415 118.41 124.55 158.50
C ILE A 415 119.23 123.94 159.66
N ARG A 416 119.80 122.75 159.45
CA ARG A 416 120.60 122.06 160.47
C ARG A 416 121.93 122.75 160.74
N LYS A 417 122.58 123.32 159.71
CA LYS A 417 123.83 124.09 159.86
C LYS A 417 123.62 125.41 160.58
N VAL A 418 122.48 126.08 160.38
CA VAL A 418 122.15 127.33 161.08
C VAL A 418 121.85 127.08 162.56
N GLN A 419 121.28 125.93 162.92
CA GLN A 419 121.05 125.58 164.33
C GLN A 419 122.33 125.21 165.08
N GLN A 420 123.33 124.65 164.40
CA GLN A 420 124.61 124.27 165.03
C GLN A 420 125.52 125.48 165.30
N ASN A 421 125.40 126.54 164.48
CA ASN A 421 125.99 127.87 164.76
C ASN A 421 125.41 128.57 166.00
N ARG A 422 124.39 128.00 166.66
CA ARG A 422 123.77 128.60 167.84
C ARG A 422 124.14 127.90 169.16
N ALA A 423 124.64 126.66 169.12
CA ALA A 423 124.95 125.90 170.35
C ALA A 423 126.36 126.15 170.90
N ASP A 424 127.33 126.51 170.05
CA ASP A 424 128.73 126.71 170.48
C ASP A 424 129.01 128.13 171.04
N LEU A 425 127.97 128.94 171.25
CA LEU A 425 128.05 130.30 171.80
C LEU A 425 127.53 130.42 173.25
N GLU A 426 127.01 129.35 173.87
CA GLU A 426 126.33 129.43 175.17
C GLU A 426 126.91 128.62 176.34
N ASP A 427 128.07 127.95 176.25
CA ASP A 427 128.72 127.44 177.47
C ASP A 427 130.28 127.35 177.39
N SER A 428 130.92 128.30 178.08
CA SER A 428 132.32 128.40 178.57
C SER A 428 133.46 128.83 177.64
#